data_AF-W1VL43-F1
#
_entry.id   AF-W1VL43-F1
#
_cell.length_a   1.000
_cell.length_b   1.000
_cell.length_c   1.000
_cell.angle_alpha   90.00
_cell.angle_beta   90.00
_cell.angle_gamma   90.00
#
_symmetry.space_group_name_H-M   'P 1'
#
loop_
_entity.id
_entity.type
_entity.pdbx_description
1 polymer ?
#
loop_
_entity_poly.entity_id
_entity_poly.type
_entity_poly.pdbx_seq_one_letter_code
_entity_poly.pdbx_strand_id
1 'polypeptide(L)'
;MVDGLLQVHGGRPLRGEITVRGAKNLVPKAMVAALLGRTPSVLRNVPLIRDVDVVSGLLSLHGVSIDYDQTEGILSLDSSSVESAHMADIDAHAGSSRIPILFCGPLLHRLGEAFIPDLGGCRIGDRPIDYHLNILRSFGAVVDKQAMGIRLTAPHGLHGTVIDLPYPSVGATEQTLLTAVRAEGLTELRGAAIEPEIMDLVDVLQKMGAIISVDTDRTIHIEGVDELVGYTHTALPDRIEAASWASAALATHGDVFVRGAHQSDMTT
;
A
#
# COMPACT_ATOMS: atom_id res chain seq x y z
N MET A 1 -8.60 -32.45 12.85
CA MET A 1 -8.89 -31.01 12.78
C MET A 1 -8.51 -30.57 11.39
N VAL A 2 -9.46 -30.08 10.59
CA VAL A 2 -9.12 -29.51 9.28
C VAL A 2 -8.65 -28.09 9.55
N ASP A 3 -7.42 -27.76 9.17
CA ASP A 3 -6.91 -26.38 9.29
C ASP A 3 -7.85 -25.41 8.57
N GLY A 4 -8.16 -24.29 9.23
CA GLY A 4 -8.94 -23.19 8.64
C GLY A 4 -10.46 -23.24 8.83
N LEU A 5 -11.01 -24.10 9.70
CA LEU A 5 -12.43 -24.08 10.05
C LEU A 5 -12.69 -23.27 11.34
N LEU A 6 -13.55 -22.25 11.28
CA LEU A 6 -14.07 -21.55 12.45
C LEU A 6 -15.44 -22.11 12.85
N GLN A 7 -15.54 -22.67 14.06
CA GLN A 7 -16.80 -23.12 14.64
C GLN A 7 -17.29 -22.07 15.66
N VAL A 8 -18.48 -21.51 15.42
CA VAL A 8 -19.07 -20.46 16.27
C VAL A 8 -20.38 -20.96 16.87
N HIS A 9 -20.50 -20.85 18.20
CA HIS A 9 -21.74 -21.14 18.93
C HIS A 9 -22.39 -19.82 19.35
N GLY A 10 -23.53 -19.48 18.73
CA GLY A 10 -24.25 -18.23 18.98
C GLY A 10 -25.03 -18.18 20.30
N GLY A 11 -25.76 -17.08 20.50
CA GLY A 11 -26.68 -16.89 21.63
C GLY A 11 -26.10 -16.10 22.82
N ARG A 12 -24.91 -15.52 22.69
CA ARG A 12 -24.28 -14.69 23.74
C ARG A 12 -24.06 -13.25 23.23
N PRO A 13 -24.61 -12.23 23.90
CA PRO A 13 -24.26 -10.84 23.64
C PRO A 13 -22.76 -10.59 23.83
N LEU A 14 -22.13 -9.91 22.88
CA LEU A 14 -20.72 -9.54 22.99
C LEU A 14 -20.57 -8.40 24.00
N ARG A 15 -19.69 -8.57 24.98
CA ARG A 15 -19.36 -7.53 25.96
C ARG A 15 -17.88 -7.49 26.22
N GLY A 16 -17.32 -6.29 26.24
CA GLY A 16 -15.91 -6.10 26.58
C GLY A 16 -15.26 -5.03 25.73
N GLU A 17 -13.95 -5.20 25.53
CA GLU A 17 -13.12 -4.19 24.94
C GLU A 17 -12.11 -4.84 23.99
N ILE A 18 -11.87 -4.17 22.86
CA ILE A 18 -10.86 -4.52 21.89
C ILE A 18 -10.05 -3.28 21.51
N THR A 19 -8.83 -3.47 21.03
CA THR A 19 -8.00 -2.42 20.45
C THR A 19 -7.78 -2.73 18.98
N VAL A 20 -8.22 -1.85 18.09
CA VAL A 20 -7.94 -1.99 16.65
C VAL A 20 -6.49 -1.61 16.37
N ARG A 21 -5.86 -2.35 15.44
CA ARG A 21 -4.51 -2.05 14.96
C ARG A 21 -4.56 -1.20 13.69
N GLY A 22 -3.39 -0.91 13.12
CA GLY A 22 -3.26 -0.06 11.95
C GLY A 22 -4.00 -0.61 10.73
N ALA A 23 -4.51 0.30 9.91
CA ALA A 23 -5.35 0.00 8.78
C ALA A 23 -4.67 -0.94 7.78
N LYS A 24 -5.32 -2.09 7.50
CA LYS A 24 -4.81 -3.06 6.51
C LYS A 24 -4.65 -2.47 5.11
N ASN A 25 -5.43 -1.41 4.81
CA ASN A 25 -5.41 -0.75 3.52
C ASN A 25 -4.29 0.29 3.40
N LEU A 26 -3.70 0.75 4.51
CA LEU A 26 -2.52 1.60 4.50
C LEU A 26 -1.22 0.80 4.66
N VAL A 27 -1.15 -0.06 5.68
CA VAL A 27 0.12 -0.63 6.17
C VAL A 27 0.98 -1.23 5.04
N PRO A 28 0.43 -2.08 4.15
CA PRO A 28 1.23 -2.63 3.06
C PRO A 28 1.71 -1.58 2.05
N LYS A 29 1.01 -0.44 1.92
CA LYS A 29 1.35 0.67 0.99
C LYS A 29 2.46 1.53 1.59
N ALA A 30 2.40 1.78 2.90
CA ALA A 30 3.50 2.41 3.63
C ALA A 30 4.77 1.55 3.59
N MET A 31 4.64 0.23 3.74
CA MET A 31 5.75 -0.72 3.55
C MET A 31 6.37 -0.61 2.15
N VAL A 32 5.55 -0.55 1.10
CA VAL A 32 6.02 -0.33 -0.28
C VAL A 32 6.70 1.03 -0.44
N ALA A 33 6.16 2.08 0.18
CA ALA A 33 6.74 3.42 0.15
C ALA A 33 8.19 3.43 0.68
N ALA A 34 8.53 2.58 1.65
CA ALA A 34 9.90 2.48 2.18
C ALA A 34 10.96 2.19 1.11
N LEU A 35 10.61 1.53 -0.01
CA LEU A 35 11.52 1.33 -1.15
C LEU A 35 12.01 2.63 -1.77
N LEU A 36 11.22 3.70 -1.71
CA LEU A 36 11.58 5.01 -2.26
C LEU A 36 12.70 5.68 -1.47
N GLY A 37 12.85 5.33 -0.19
CA GLY A 37 13.83 5.90 0.72
C GLY A 37 15.24 5.29 0.56
N ARG A 38 16.25 6.02 1.06
CA ARG A 38 17.64 5.52 1.19
C ARG A 38 18.08 5.19 2.62
N THR A 39 17.25 5.47 3.61
CA THR A 39 17.54 5.22 5.03
C THR A 39 16.45 4.38 5.67
N PRO A 40 16.70 3.76 6.84
CA PRO A 40 15.71 2.93 7.51
C PRO A 40 14.41 3.68 7.83
N SER A 41 13.30 2.95 7.73
CA SER A 41 11.96 3.40 8.11
C SER A 41 11.42 2.58 9.28
N VAL A 42 10.55 3.18 10.09
CA VAL A 42 9.85 2.54 11.20
C VAL A 42 8.36 2.80 11.07
N LEU A 43 7.59 1.72 10.95
CA LEU A 43 6.13 1.75 10.95
C LEU A 43 5.61 1.14 12.24
N ARG A 44 4.80 1.89 12.98
CA ARG A 44 4.15 1.47 14.24
C ARG A 44 2.68 1.18 14.01
N ASN A 45 2.07 0.50 14.98
CA ASN A 45 0.68 0.06 14.94
C ASN A 45 0.42 -0.96 13.81
N VAL A 46 1.39 -1.81 13.49
CA VAL A 46 1.27 -2.80 12.41
C VAL A 46 0.38 -3.98 12.86
N PRO A 47 -0.63 -4.37 12.08
CA PRO A 47 -1.47 -5.54 12.35
C PRO A 47 -0.76 -6.86 11.99
N LEU A 48 -1.14 -7.95 12.66
CA LEU A 48 -0.68 -9.29 12.32
C LEU A 48 -1.61 -9.91 11.28
N ILE A 49 -1.37 -9.62 10.00
CA ILE A 49 -2.19 -10.10 8.88
C ILE A 49 -1.31 -10.60 7.73
N ARG A 50 -1.87 -11.52 6.95
CA ARG A 50 -1.20 -12.16 5.82
C ARG A 50 -0.63 -11.17 4.80
N ASP A 51 -1.28 -10.04 4.58
CA ASP A 51 -0.81 -9.03 3.61
C ASP A 51 0.53 -8.42 4.06
N VAL A 52 0.77 -8.27 5.37
CA VAL A 52 2.06 -7.82 5.91
C VAL A 52 3.13 -8.89 5.67
N ASP A 53 2.81 -10.18 5.86
CA ASP A 53 3.75 -11.27 5.58
C ASP A 53 4.14 -11.32 4.10
N VAL A 54 3.16 -11.17 3.21
CA VAL A 54 3.38 -11.17 1.74
C VAL A 54 4.28 -10.01 1.33
N VAL A 55 3.97 -8.79 1.78
CA VAL A 55 4.78 -7.62 1.43
C VAL A 55 6.15 -7.68 2.07
N SER A 56 6.28 -8.23 3.29
CA SER A 56 7.57 -8.45 3.91
C SER A 56 8.45 -9.39 3.08
N GLY A 57 7.89 -10.52 2.64
CA GLY A 57 8.59 -11.45 1.75
C GLY A 57 9.06 -10.77 0.45
N LEU A 58 8.17 -10.04 -0.23
CA LEU A 58 8.50 -9.32 -1.46
C LEU A 58 9.59 -8.25 -1.27
N LEU A 59 9.52 -7.48 -0.17
CA LEU A 59 10.54 -6.50 0.17
C LEU A 59 11.88 -7.17 0.46
N SER A 60 11.90 -8.27 1.22
CA SER A 60 13.12 -9.02 1.50
C SER A 60 13.76 -9.62 0.25
N LEU A 61 12.98 -10.06 -0.73
CA LEU A 61 13.51 -10.49 -2.04
C LEU A 61 14.22 -9.36 -2.78
N HIS A 62 13.83 -8.11 -2.53
CA HIS A 62 14.47 -6.91 -3.07
C HIS A 62 15.58 -6.35 -2.14
N GLY A 63 16.11 -7.15 -1.23
CA GLY A 63 17.23 -6.77 -0.36
C GLY A 63 16.85 -5.89 0.83
N VAL A 64 15.56 -5.67 1.09
CA VAL A 64 15.11 -4.90 2.26
C VAL A 64 15.21 -5.75 3.51
N SER A 65 15.96 -5.28 4.51
CA SER A 65 16.00 -5.92 5.83
C SER A 65 14.74 -5.58 6.62
N ILE A 66 14.13 -6.58 7.25
CA ILE A 66 12.86 -6.44 7.95
C ILE A 66 12.97 -7.03 9.35
N ASP A 67 12.59 -6.24 10.34
CA ASP A 67 12.43 -6.67 11.73
C ASP A 67 11.04 -6.29 12.23
N TYR A 68 10.24 -7.29 12.61
CA TYR A 68 8.85 -7.09 13.03
C TYR A 68 8.64 -7.56 14.48
N ASP A 69 8.57 -6.60 15.40
CA ASP A 69 8.02 -6.85 16.73
C ASP A 69 6.49 -6.92 16.63
N GLN A 70 5.97 -8.15 16.51
CA GLN A 70 4.53 -8.41 16.40
C GLN A 70 3.77 -8.07 17.68
N THR A 71 4.44 -8.15 18.84
CA THR A 71 3.83 -7.86 20.14
C THR A 71 3.51 -6.38 20.21
N GLU A 72 4.52 -5.54 19.98
CA GLU A 72 4.39 -4.08 20.01
C GLU A 72 3.79 -3.50 18.72
N GLY A 73 3.72 -4.29 17.64
CA GLY A 73 3.24 -3.83 16.34
C GLY A 73 4.22 -2.85 15.69
N ILE A 74 5.53 -3.08 15.82
CA ILE A 74 6.59 -2.19 15.30
C ILE A 74 7.37 -2.93 14.22
N LEU A 75 7.34 -2.38 13.01
CA LEU A 75 8.04 -2.90 11.84
C LEU A 75 9.16 -1.95 11.45
N SER A 76 10.40 -2.43 11.46
CA SER A 76 11.58 -1.72 10.96
C SER A 76 11.91 -2.24 9.55
N LEU A 77 12.18 -1.32 8.63
CA LEU A 77 12.44 -1.59 7.22
C LEU A 77 13.71 -0.86 6.79
N ASP A 78 14.76 -1.57 6.39
CA ASP A 78 15.99 -0.97 5.86
C ASP A 78 16.10 -1.20 4.35
N SER A 79 15.84 -0.14 3.57
CA SER A 79 15.90 -0.11 2.11
C SER A 79 17.18 0.54 1.56
N SER A 80 18.23 0.66 2.38
CA SER A 80 19.52 1.22 1.94
C SER A 80 20.19 0.40 0.83
N SER A 81 19.93 -0.91 0.78
CA SER A 81 20.58 -1.88 -0.12
C SER A 81 19.61 -2.59 -1.07
N VAL A 82 18.68 -1.84 -1.69
CA VAL A 82 17.69 -2.42 -2.62
C VAL A 82 18.37 -3.03 -3.85
N GLU A 83 17.96 -4.25 -4.21
CA GLU A 83 18.49 -5.01 -5.33
C GLU A 83 17.39 -5.67 -6.20
N SER A 84 17.79 -6.12 -7.39
CA SER A 84 16.89 -6.86 -8.29
C SER A 84 16.65 -8.27 -7.76
N ALA A 85 15.37 -8.63 -7.59
CA ALA A 85 14.97 -9.97 -7.17
C ALA A 85 14.85 -10.94 -8.36
N HIS A 86 15.04 -12.23 -8.11
CA HIS A 86 14.80 -13.27 -9.11
C HIS A 86 13.30 -13.49 -9.34
N MET A 87 12.90 -13.55 -10.62
CA MET A 87 11.50 -13.62 -11.04
C MET A 87 10.72 -14.81 -10.44
N ALA A 88 11.36 -15.97 -10.30
CA ALA A 88 10.75 -17.17 -9.75
C ALA A 88 10.38 -17.02 -8.27
N ASP A 89 11.18 -16.26 -7.52
CA ASP A 89 10.95 -16.04 -6.09
C ASP A 89 9.81 -15.03 -5.87
N ILE A 90 9.67 -14.05 -6.76
CA ILE A 90 8.57 -13.07 -6.74
C ILE A 90 7.22 -13.79 -6.96
N ASP A 91 7.15 -14.71 -7.92
CA ASP A 91 5.93 -15.48 -8.22
C ASP A 91 5.44 -16.29 -7.02
N ALA A 92 6.36 -16.92 -6.28
CA ALA A 92 6.06 -17.69 -5.08
C ALA A 92 5.42 -16.85 -3.96
N HIS A 93 5.70 -15.55 -3.90
CA HIS A 93 5.24 -14.64 -2.83
C HIS A 93 4.06 -13.75 -3.24
N ALA A 94 3.95 -13.37 -4.51
CA ALA A 94 2.89 -12.50 -5.01
C ALA A 94 1.49 -13.09 -4.79
N GLY A 95 1.35 -14.40 -4.96
CA GLY A 95 0.09 -15.12 -4.73
C GLY A 95 -1.11 -14.48 -5.45
N SER A 96 -2.21 -14.26 -4.73
CA SER A 96 -3.39 -13.54 -5.24
C SER A 96 -3.44 -12.07 -4.81
N SER A 97 -2.36 -11.56 -4.21
CA SER A 97 -2.27 -10.18 -3.75
C SER A 97 -2.13 -9.24 -4.95
N ARG A 98 -2.79 -8.08 -4.85
CA ARG A 98 -2.67 -7.00 -5.85
C ARG A 98 -1.70 -5.92 -5.41
N ILE A 99 -1.02 -6.08 -4.29
CA ILE A 99 0.02 -5.16 -3.84
C ILE A 99 1.28 -5.17 -4.74
N PRO A 100 1.70 -6.29 -5.38
CA PRO A 100 2.92 -6.32 -6.21
C PRO A 100 2.98 -5.26 -7.32
N ILE A 101 1.85 -4.89 -7.94
CA ILE A 101 1.81 -3.81 -8.95
C ILE A 101 2.31 -2.46 -8.41
N LEU A 102 2.04 -2.18 -7.13
CA LEU A 102 2.43 -0.92 -6.47
C LEU A 102 3.94 -0.82 -6.25
N PHE A 103 4.68 -1.93 -6.29
CA PHE A 103 6.14 -1.92 -6.24
C PHE A 103 6.76 -1.29 -7.50
N CYS A 104 6.04 -1.28 -8.63
CA CYS A 104 6.63 -0.91 -9.91
C CYS A 104 7.14 0.53 -9.95
N GLY A 105 6.38 1.50 -9.43
CA GLY A 105 6.82 2.90 -9.37
C GLY A 105 8.13 3.04 -8.56
N PRO A 106 8.14 2.60 -7.28
CA PRO A 106 9.36 2.60 -6.47
C PRO A 106 10.54 1.84 -7.07
N LEU A 107 10.34 0.64 -7.62
CA LEU A 107 11.42 -0.16 -8.21
C LEU A 107 11.97 0.48 -9.49
N LEU A 108 11.12 1.07 -10.34
CA LEU A 108 11.60 1.83 -11.51
C LEU A 108 12.51 3.00 -11.09
N HIS A 109 12.20 3.67 -9.98
CA HIS A 109 13.03 4.74 -9.42
C HIS A 109 14.32 4.27 -8.75
N ARG A 110 14.36 3.04 -8.21
CA ARG A 110 15.52 2.51 -7.49
C ARG A 110 16.46 1.70 -8.38
N LEU A 111 15.90 0.97 -9.35
CA LEU A 111 16.59 -0.03 -10.15
C LEU A 111 16.49 0.23 -11.67
N GLY A 112 15.61 1.14 -12.12
CA GLY A 112 15.36 1.39 -13.55
C GLY A 112 14.47 0.34 -14.22
N GLU A 113 14.15 -0.76 -13.53
CA GLU A 113 13.28 -1.82 -13.99
C GLU A 113 12.43 -2.41 -12.86
N ALA A 114 11.30 -3.00 -13.25
CA ALA A 114 10.43 -3.77 -12.36
C ALA A 114 9.85 -4.98 -13.11
N PHE A 115 9.50 -6.02 -12.37
CA PHE A 115 8.88 -7.21 -12.94
C PHE A 115 7.68 -7.63 -12.09
N ILE A 116 6.60 -8.00 -12.75
CA ILE A 116 5.42 -8.58 -12.12
C ILE A 116 5.16 -9.94 -12.75
N PRO A 117 5.04 -11.01 -11.97
CA PRO A 117 4.62 -12.31 -12.48
C PRO A 117 3.18 -12.23 -13.02
N ASP A 118 2.75 -13.26 -13.75
CA ASP A 118 1.36 -13.31 -14.21
C ASP A 118 0.40 -13.45 -13.02
N LEU A 119 -0.17 -12.31 -12.61
CA LEU A 119 -1.18 -12.24 -11.57
C LEU A 119 -2.47 -12.84 -12.15
N GLY A 120 -2.71 -14.13 -11.94
CA GLY A 120 -3.92 -14.81 -12.42
C GLY A 120 -5.24 -14.13 -12.00
N GLY A 121 -6.39 -14.70 -12.42
CA GLY A 121 -7.72 -14.11 -12.17
C GLY A 121 -8.14 -14.05 -10.68
N CYS A 122 -8.81 -12.95 -10.29
CA CYS A 122 -9.37 -12.76 -8.94
C CYS A 122 -10.78 -13.39 -8.82
N ARG A 123 -11.05 -14.16 -7.76
CA ARG A 123 -12.36 -14.84 -7.54
C ARG A 123 -13.56 -13.91 -7.30
N ILE A 124 -13.33 -12.62 -7.02
CA ILE A 124 -14.37 -11.62 -6.74
C ILE A 124 -14.87 -10.96 -8.04
N GLY A 125 -14.16 -11.14 -9.16
CA GLY A 125 -14.44 -10.56 -10.48
C GLY A 125 -13.15 -10.08 -11.16
N ASP A 126 -13.23 -9.80 -12.46
CA ASP A 126 -12.09 -9.27 -13.22
C ASP A 126 -11.73 -7.87 -12.71
N ARG A 127 -10.55 -7.75 -12.09
CA ARG A 127 -9.98 -6.48 -11.64
C ARG A 127 -8.67 -6.25 -12.39
N PRO A 128 -8.74 -5.83 -13.66
CA PRO A 128 -7.56 -5.71 -14.50
C PRO A 128 -6.59 -4.68 -13.92
N ILE A 129 -5.30 -5.00 -13.99
CA ILE A 129 -4.20 -4.09 -13.59
C ILE A 129 -3.94 -2.99 -14.65
N ASP A 130 -4.75 -2.94 -15.71
CA ASP A 130 -4.56 -2.03 -16.84
C ASP A 130 -4.50 -0.56 -16.44
N TYR A 131 -5.30 -0.13 -15.44
CA TYR A 131 -5.23 1.23 -14.92
C TYR A 131 -3.84 1.55 -14.34
N HIS A 132 -3.26 0.64 -13.57
CA HIS A 132 -1.92 0.83 -13.01
C HIS A 132 -0.85 0.89 -14.10
N LEU A 133 -0.93 -0.02 -15.08
CA LEU A 133 0.01 -0.04 -16.21
C LEU A 133 -0.11 1.22 -17.07
N ASN A 134 -1.32 1.73 -17.29
CA ASN A 134 -1.56 2.96 -18.04
C ASN A 134 -1.03 4.19 -17.31
N ILE A 135 -1.17 4.24 -15.98
CA ILE A 135 -0.55 5.28 -15.15
C ILE A 135 0.97 5.25 -15.33
N LEU A 136 1.60 4.09 -15.14
CA LEU A 136 3.05 3.94 -15.31
C LEU A 136 3.53 4.34 -16.72
N ARG A 137 2.79 3.96 -17.78
CA ARG A 137 3.07 4.41 -19.15
C ARG A 137 2.96 5.92 -19.31
N SER A 138 2.00 6.56 -18.64
CA SER A 138 1.80 8.02 -18.69
C SER A 138 2.98 8.78 -18.07
N PHE A 139 3.68 8.17 -17.12
CA PHE A 139 4.96 8.65 -16.57
C PHE A 139 6.17 8.34 -17.47
N GLY A 140 6.00 7.61 -18.58
CA GLY A 140 7.08 7.24 -19.51
C GLY A 140 7.64 5.83 -19.32
N ALA A 141 7.04 4.98 -18.47
CA ALA A 141 7.47 3.59 -18.36
C ALA A 141 7.14 2.79 -19.63
N VAL A 142 8.09 1.99 -20.10
CA VAL A 142 7.90 1.01 -21.17
C VAL A 142 7.42 -0.30 -20.55
N VAL A 143 6.32 -0.84 -21.07
CA VAL A 143 5.66 -2.05 -20.53
C VAL A 143 5.69 -3.16 -21.57
N ASP A 144 6.49 -4.20 -21.30
CA ASP A 144 6.67 -5.34 -22.18
C ASP A 144 6.04 -6.59 -21.58
N LYS A 145 5.04 -7.15 -22.29
CA LYS A 145 4.46 -8.44 -21.93
C LYS A 145 5.40 -9.57 -22.37
N GLN A 146 5.78 -10.43 -21.44
CA GLN A 146 6.66 -11.58 -21.66
C GLN A 146 5.93 -12.87 -21.30
N ALA A 147 6.51 -14.02 -21.68
CA ALA A 147 5.90 -15.32 -21.40
C ALA A 147 5.70 -15.60 -19.90
N MET A 148 6.55 -15.01 -19.03
CA MET A 148 6.55 -15.25 -17.59
C MET A 148 5.83 -14.16 -16.78
N GLY A 149 5.37 -13.08 -17.43
CA GLY A 149 4.77 -11.92 -16.74
C GLY A 149 4.99 -10.61 -17.48
N ILE A 150 5.01 -9.50 -16.76
CA ILE A 150 5.13 -8.14 -17.30
C ILE A 150 6.43 -7.52 -16.81
N ARG A 151 7.29 -7.11 -17.74
CA ARG A 151 8.48 -6.32 -17.45
C ARG A 151 8.21 -4.85 -17.71
N LEU A 152 8.68 -4.00 -16.80
CA LEU A 152 8.60 -2.55 -16.92
C LEU A 152 10.02 -1.96 -16.85
N THR A 153 10.29 -0.95 -17.68
CA THR A 153 11.56 -0.20 -17.65
C THR A 153 11.30 1.30 -17.78
N ALA A 154 12.23 2.12 -17.27
CA ALA A 154 12.19 3.58 -17.38
C ALA A 154 13.49 4.09 -18.05
N PRO A 155 13.70 3.85 -19.36
CA PRO A 155 14.98 4.13 -20.03
C PRO A 155 15.39 5.61 -20.03
N HIS A 156 14.43 6.51 -19.81
CA HIS A 156 14.63 7.95 -19.76
C HIS A 156 14.21 8.54 -18.40
N GLY A 157 14.16 7.71 -17.35
CA GLY A 157 13.52 8.07 -16.10
C GLY A 157 11.99 8.17 -16.23
N LEU A 158 11.34 8.52 -15.12
CA LEU A 158 9.90 8.78 -15.08
C LEU A 158 9.67 10.29 -15.00
N HIS A 159 8.68 10.79 -15.72
CA HIS A 159 8.40 12.23 -15.87
C HIS A 159 7.00 12.54 -15.36
N GLY A 160 6.87 13.64 -14.63
CA GLY A 160 5.59 14.15 -14.15
C GLY A 160 4.61 14.38 -15.30
N THR A 161 3.33 14.14 -15.03
CA THR A 161 2.28 14.16 -16.05
C THR A 161 0.92 14.52 -15.44
N VAL A 162 -0.08 14.77 -16.29
CA VAL A 162 -1.47 14.96 -15.85
C VAL A 162 -2.22 13.64 -15.94
N ILE A 163 -2.80 13.20 -14.83
CA ILE A 163 -3.62 11.99 -14.74
C ILE A 163 -5.04 12.39 -14.38
N ASP A 164 -5.98 12.04 -15.25
CA ASP A 164 -7.42 12.26 -15.03
C ASP A 164 -8.10 10.92 -14.77
N LEU A 165 -8.58 10.70 -13.54
CA LEU A 165 -9.26 9.47 -13.18
C LEU A 165 -10.78 9.61 -13.40
N PRO A 166 -11.41 8.71 -14.19
CA PRO A 166 -12.85 8.78 -14.45
C PRO A 166 -13.72 8.48 -13.22
N TYR A 167 -13.12 7.94 -12.16
CA TYR A 167 -13.73 7.70 -10.85
C TYR A 167 -12.62 7.64 -9.78
N PRO A 168 -12.93 7.91 -8.51
CA PRO A 168 -11.93 7.94 -7.43
C PRO A 168 -11.42 6.54 -7.08
N SER A 169 -10.49 6.04 -7.88
CA SER A 169 -9.87 4.73 -7.71
C SER A 169 -8.74 4.80 -6.69
N VAL A 170 -8.92 4.15 -5.53
CA VAL A 170 -7.90 4.03 -4.46
C VAL A 170 -6.59 3.50 -5.02
N GLY A 171 -6.60 2.36 -5.70
CA GLY A 171 -5.37 1.74 -6.23
C GLY A 171 -4.66 2.58 -7.29
N ALA A 172 -5.42 3.31 -8.12
CA ALA A 172 -4.83 4.22 -9.11
C ALA A 172 -4.20 5.45 -8.44
N THR A 173 -4.84 5.96 -7.39
CA THR A 173 -4.32 7.07 -6.58
C THR A 173 -3.02 6.66 -5.88
N GLU A 174 -3.01 5.48 -5.23
CA GLU A 174 -1.82 4.89 -4.61
C GLU A 174 -0.68 4.69 -5.62
N GLN A 175 -0.98 4.12 -6.79
CA GLN A 175 0.01 3.94 -7.86
C GLN A 175 0.62 5.28 -8.29
N THR A 176 -0.23 6.29 -8.48
CA THR A 176 0.21 7.62 -8.89
C THR A 176 1.10 8.25 -7.83
N LEU A 177 0.68 8.23 -6.56
CA LEU A 177 1.47 8.76 -5.45
C LEU A 177 2.85 8.09 -5.35
N LEU A 178 2.89 6.75 -5.34
CA LEU A 178 4.14 5.98 -5.23
C LEU A 178 5.07 6.14 -6.46
N THR A 179 4.56 6.63 -7.58
CA THR A 179 5.32 6.85 -8.82
C THR A 179 5.75 8.32 -8.95
N ALA A 180 4.86 9.27 -8.65
CA ALA A 180 5.05 10.69 -8.92
C ALA A 180 6.12 11.35 -8.04
N VAL A 181 6.25 10.90 -6.78
CA VAL A 181 7.09 11.59 -5.78
C VAL A 181 8.58 11.65 -6.11
N ARG A 182 9.08 10.86 -7.06
CA ARG A 182 10.45 10.96 -7.59
C ARG A 182 10.51 11.17 -9.11
N ALA A 183 9.37 11.38 -9.77
CA ALA A 183 9.32 11.62 -11.21
C ALA A 183 9.78 13.04 -11.54
N GLU A 184 10.53 13.24 -12.63
CA GLU A 184 11.03 14.57 -13.00
C GLU A 184 9.87 15.51 -13.33
N GLY A 185 9.76 16.63 -12.60
CA GLY A 185 8.76 17.66 -12.84
C GLY A 185 7.47 17.53 -12.02
N LEU A 186 6.40 18.12 -12.55
CA LEU A 186 5.12 18.24 -11.86
C LEU A 186 4.12 17.18 -12.33
N THR A 187 3.43 16.57 -11.37
CA THR A 187 2.29 15.69 -11.61
C THR A 187 1.03 16.33 -11.06
N GLU A 188 -0.05 16.28 -11.83
CA GLU A 188 -1.39 16.66 -11.41
C GLU A 188 -2.31 15.44 -11.52
N LEU A 189 -2.83 14.97 -10.39
CA LEU A 189 -3.79 13.88 -10.32
C LEU A 189 -5.19 14.44 -10.04
N ARG A 190 -6.09 14.34 -11.02
CA ARG A 190 -7.50 14.76 -10.91
C ARG A 190 -8.40 13.58 -10.62
N GLY A 191 -9.45 13.82 -9.84
CA GLY A 191 -10.43 12.79 -9.49
C GLY A 191 -9.87 11.74 -8.52
N ALA A 192 -8.94 12.15 -7.65
CA ALA A 192 -8.28 11.26 -6.71
C ALA A 192 -9.25 10.65 -5.68
N ALA A 193 -8.88 9.46 -5.20
CA ALA A 193 -9.37 8.91 -3.95
C ALA A 193 -8.91 9.80 -2.77
N ILE A 194 -9.75 9.99 -1.76
CA ILE A 194 -9.47 10.85 -0.58
C ILE A 194 -9.74 10.15 0.75
N GLU A 195 -9.84 8.82 0.69
CA GLU A 195 -10.02 7.98 1.86
C GLU A 195 -8.93 8.24 2.90
N PRO A 196 -9.20 8.05 4.20
CA PRO A 196 -8.21 8.28 5.26
C PRO A 196 -6.87 7.58 5.01
N GLU A 197 -6.90 6.39 4.41
CA GLU A 197 -5.67 5.64 4.07
C GLU A 197 -4.84 6.28 2.94
N ILE A 198 -5.47 7.04 2.03
CA ILE A 198 -4.76 7.84 1.03
C ILE A 198 -4.06 9.01 1.70
N MET A 199 -4.77 9.72 2.59
CA MET A 199 -4.20 10.86 3.31
C MET A 199 -3.04 10.43 4.20
N ASP A 200 -3.17 9.29 4.88
CA ASP A 200 -2.08 8.77 5.72
C ASP A 200 -0.88 8.28 4.88
N LEU A 201 -1.10 7.80 3.65
CA LEU A 201 -0.02 7.53 2.70
C LEU A 201 0.67 8.83 2.24
N VAL A 202 -0.08 9.90 2.00
CA VAL A 202 0.48 11.23 1.72
C VAL A 202 1.36 11.69 2.89
N ASP A 203 0.89 11.54 4.13
CA ASP A 203 1.65 11.88 5.34
C ASP A 203 2.95 11.06 5.44
N VAL A 204 2.91 9.77 5.11
CA VAL A 204 4.12 8.93 5.03
C VAL A 204 5.09 9.50 4.00
N LEU A 205 4.63 9.77 2.78
CA LEU A 205 5.47 10.26 1.68
C LEU A 205 6.05 11.66 2.00
N GLN A 206 5.27 12.55 2.60
CA GLN A 206 5.74 13.87 3.05
C GLN A 206 6.80 13.75 4.16
N LYS A 207 6.63 12.82 5.12
CA LYS A 207 7.65 12.52 6.14
C LYS A 207 8.96 11.99 5.53
N MET A 208 8.89 11.37 4.36
CA MET A 208 10.06 10.95 3.58
C MET A 208 10.72 12.10 2.79
N GLY A 209 10.08 13.28 2.73
CA GLY A 209 10.57 14.46 2.01
C GLY A 209 9.83 14.78 0.70
N ALA A 210 8.74 14.08 0.38
CA ALA A 210 7.97 14.36 -0.84
C ALA A 210 7.22 15.70 -0.73
N ILE A 211 7.08 16.39 -1.88
CA ILE A 211 6.31 17.63 -1.99
C ILE A 211 4.95 17.28 -2.60
N ILE A 212 3.91 17.27 -1.76
CA ILE A 212 2.55 16.90 -2.14
C ILE A 212 1.58 17.93 -1.57
N SER A 213 0.64 18.44 -2.38
CA SER A 213 -0.51 19.22 -1.93
C SER A 213 -1.82 18.56 -2.37
N VAL A 214 -2.83 18.61 -1.51
CA VAL A 214 -4.16 18.03 -1.76
C VAL A 214 -5.19 19.14 -1.71
N ASP A 215 -5.88 19.34 -2.81
CA ASP A 215 -6.91 20.37 -2.97
C ASP A 215 -8.30 19.80 -2.63
N THR A 216 -9.22 20.71 -2.31
CA THR A 216 -10.59 20.34 -1.89
C THR A 216 -11.42 19.67 -2.98
N ASP A 217 -11.01 19.82 -4.25
CA ASP A 217 -11.71 19.28 -5.42
C ASP A 217 -11.19 17.89 -5.84
N ARG A 218 -10.47 17.19 -4.95
CA ARG A 218 -9.85 15.88 -5.20
C ARG A 218 -8.74 15.94 -6.25
N THR A 219 -8.11 17.11 -6.39
CA THR A 219 -6.87 17.25 -7.14
C THR A 219 -5.68 17.10 -6.19
N ILE A 220 -4.71 16.27 -6.56
CA ILE A 220 -3.44 16.13 -5.84
C ILE A 220 -2.32 16.62 -6.77
N HIS A 221 -1.54 17.58 -6.30
CA HIS A 221 -0.33 18.04 -6.97
C HIS A 221 0.89 17.43 -6.31
N ILE A 222 1.80 16.89 -7.13
CA ILE A 222 3.04 16.28 -6.67
C ILE A 222 4.19 16.89 -7.47
N GLU A 223 5.16 17.49 -6.76
CA GLU A 223 6.45 17.87 -7.32
C GLU A 223 7.45 16.76 -6.98
N GLY A 224 7.99 16.10 -8.00
CA GLY A 224 8.93 15.02 -7.77
C GLY A 224 10.27 15.53 -7.28
N VAL A 225 10.87 14.78 -6.36
CA VAL A 225 12.16 15.10 -5.73
C VAL A 225 13.23 14.07 -6.10
N ASP A 226 14.49 14.50 -6.10
CA ASP A 226 15.61 13.64 -6.47
C ASP A 226 15.72 12.42 -5.54
N GLU A 227 15.57 12.63 -4.23
CA GLU A 227 15.76 11.61 -3.21
C GLU A 227 14.74 11.73 -2.07
N LEU A 228 14.44 10.59 -1.46
CA LEU A 228 13.61 10.47 -0.28
C LEU A 228 14.41 9.76 0.82
N VAL A 229 14.09 10.09 2.07
CA VAL A 229 14.62 9.42 3.27
C VAL A 229 13.59 8.45 3.84
N GLY A 230 14.02 7.58 4.75
CA GLY A 230 13.10 6.74 5.51
C GLY A 230 12.21 7.56 6.44
N TYR A 231 11.11 6.97 6.88
CA TYR A 231 10.10 7.63 7.72
C TYR A 231 10.00 7.00 9.11
N THR A 232 9.47 7.75 10.08
CA THR A 232 8.89 7.17 11.30
C THR A 232 7.42 7.55 11.35
N HIS A 233 6.53 6.55 11.39
CA HIS A 233 5.10 6.76 11.25
C HIS A 233 4.31 5.76 12.10
N THR A 234 3.16 6.16 12.64
CA THR A 234 2.21 5.27 13.33
C THR A 234 0.96 5.18 12.48
N ALA A 235 0.68 4.01 11.92
CA ALA A 235 -0.44 3.82 11.00
C ALA A 235 -1.78 4.18 11.68
N LEU A 236 -2.65 4.90 10.96
CA LEU A 236 -4.01 5.14 11.42
C LEU A 236 -4.73 3.83 11.79
N PRO A 237 -5.62 3.82 12.78
CA PRO A 237 -6.38 2.62 13.13
C PRO A 237 -7.32 2.13 12.02
N ASP A 238 -7.56 0.83 11.97
CA ASP A 238 -8.41 0.22 10.93
C ASP A 238 -9.90 0.52 11.17
N ARG A 239 -10.42 1.49 10.40
CA ARG A 239 -11.84 1.87 10.44
C ARG A 239 -12.80 0.75 10.04
N ILE A 240 -12.36 -0.20 9.20
CA ILE A 240 -13.18 -1.33 8.76
C ILE A 240 -13.23 -2.39 9.86
N GLU A 241 -12.13 -2.64 10.55
CA GLU A 241 -12.11 -3.47 11.77
C GLU A 241 -13.00 -2.87 12.85
N ALA A 242 -12.88 -1.56 13.10
CA ALA A 242 -13.71 -0.85 14.07
C ALA A 242 -15.21 -0.98 13.76
N ALA A 243 -15.59 -0.72 12.50
CA ALA A 243 -16.98 -0.87 12.04
C ALA A 243 -17.48 -2.32 12.14
N SER A 244 -16.60 -3.31 11.94
CA SER A 244 -16.95 -4.73 12.06
C SER A 244 -17.28 -5.10 13.51
N TRP A 245 -16.49 -4.65 14.48
CA TRP A 245 -16.76 -4.86 15.90
C TRP A 245 -18.02 -4.12 16.36
N ALA A 246 -18.23 -2.88 15.91
CA ALA A 246 -19.45 -2.13 16.17
C ALA A 246 -20.69 -2.87 15.63
N SER A 247 -20.59 -3.40 14.42
CA SER A 247 -21.66 -4.21 13.80
C SER A 247 -21.95 -5.49 14.59
N ALA A 248 -20.91 -6.16 15.09
CA ALA A 248 -21.05 -7.36 15.91
C ALA A 248 -21.70 -7.06 17.28
N ALA A 249 -21.36 -5.93 17.90
CA ALA A 249 -22.01 -5.47 19.13
C ALA A 249 -23.51 -5.23 18.90
N LEU A 250 -23.86 -4.52 17.82
CA LEU A 250 -25.26 -4.29 17.44
C LEU A 250 -26.03 -5.59 17.17
N ALA A 251 -25.45 -6.47 16.35
CA ALA A 251 -26.09 -7.74 15.96
C ALA A 251 -26.34 -8.69 17.14
N THR A 252 -25.55 -8.57 18.21
CA THR A 252 -25.66 -9.42 19.40
C THR A 252 -26.36 -8.75 20.58
N HIS A 253 -26.88 -7.52 20.39
CA HIS A 253 -27.39 -6.66 21.47
C HIS A 253 -26.39 -6.54 22.64
N GLY A 254 -25.12 -6.43 22.28
CA GLY A 254 -23.97 -6.34 23.16
C GLY A 254 -23.54 -4.91 23.48
N ASP A 255 -22.37 -4.80 24.10
CA ASP A 255 -21.70 -3.55 24.46
C ASP A 255 -20.18 -3.74 24.33
N VAL A 256 -19.61 -3.26 23.23
CA VAL A 256 -18.18 -3.41 22.93
C VAL A 256 -17.54 -2.04 22.81
N PHE A 257 -16.53 -1.79 23.64
CA PHE A 257 -15.68 -0.61 23.49
C PHE A 257 -14.54 -0.90 22.52
N VAL A 258 -14.40 -0.06 21.50
CA VAL A 258 -13.39 -0.19 20.45
C VAL A 258 -12.32 0.89 20.66
N ARG A 259 -11.21 0.55 21.34
CA ARG A 259 -10.04 1.44 21.48
C ARG A 259 -9.42 1.68 20.10
N GLY A 260 -9.12 2.95 19.80
CA GLY A 260 -8.53 3.38 18.53
C GLY A 260 -9.56 3.80 17.46
N ALA A 261 -10.87 3.65 17.71
CA ALA A 261 -11.86 4.24 16.81
C ALA A 261 -11.92 5.76 17.01
N HIS A 262 -11.31 6.52 16.10
CA HIS A 262 -11.36 7.98 16.07
C HIS A 262 -12.41 8.46 15.07
N GLN A 263 -13.23 9.43 15.46
CA GLN A 263 -14.36 9.88 14.63
C GLN A 263 -13.91 10.38 13.25
N SER A 264 -12.79 11.11 13.17
CA SER A 264 -12.22 11.60 11.90
C SER A 264 -11.97 10.47 10.90
N ASP A 265 -11.37 9.38 11.38
CA ASP A 265 -10.90 8.28 10.55
C ASP A 265 -12.06 7.38 10.09
N MET A 266 -13.21 7.52 10.74
CA MET A 266 -14.44 6.82 10.39
C MET A 266 -15.28 7.56 9.34
N THR A 267 -14.91 8.80 8.98
CA THR A 267 -15.60 9.58 7.94
C THR A 267 -15.05 9.27 6.54
N THR A 268 -15.91 9.37 5.51
CA THR A 268 -15.59 9.19 4.09
C THR A 268 -16.06 10.37 3.27
#